data_AF-A0ABD6FUD9-F1
#
_entry.id   AF-A0ABD6FUD9-F1
#
_cell.length_a   1.000
_cell.length_b   1.000
_cell.length_c   1.000
_cell.angle_alpha   90.00
_cell.angle_beta   90.00
_cell.angle_gamma   90.00
#
_symmetry.space_group_name_H-M   'P 1'
#
loop_
_entity.id
_entity.type
_entity.pdbx_description
1 polymer ?
#
loop_
_entity_poly.entity_id
_entity_poly.type
_entity_poly.pdbx_seq_one_letter_code
_entity_poly.pdbx_strand_id
1 'polypeptide(L)'
;MVVGLADERMVLVSDGDRHPLSKPKRKNLKHLWLHAEVDRDLGQRLMRGEPVSDREIRARIEAWLAEEASAGERSEPAGVAE
;
A
#
# COMPACT_ATOMS: atom_id res chain seq x y z
N MET A 1 1.99 3.17 -0.95
CA MET A 1 0.65 3.16 -0.34
C MET A 1 -0.22 4.26 -0.93
N VAL A 2 -1.50 4.02 -1.19
CA VAL A 2 -2.45 5.09 -1.56
C VAL A 2 -2.81 5.87 -0.30
N VAL A 3 -2.64 7.20 -0.32
CA VAL A 3 -2.81 8.08 0.84
C VAL A 3 -3.92 9.11 0.67
N GLY A 4 -4.54 9.15 -0.51
CA GLY A 4 -5.66 10.06 -0.77
C GLY A 4 -6.18 9.96 -2.21
N LEU A 5 -7.34 10.57 -2.42
CA LEU A 5 -7.96 10.74 -3.74
C LEU A 5 -7.59 12.13 -4.27
N ALA A 6 -7.16 12.20 -5.52
CA ALA A 6 -6.92 13.48 -6.19
C ALA A 6 -8.13 13.88 -7.06
N ASP A 7 -8.66 12.93 -7.82
CA ASP A 7 -9.84 13.09 -8.69
C ASP A 7 -10.52 11.72 -8.91
N GLU A 8 -11.53 11.64 -9.77
CA GLU A 8 -12.27 10.40 -10.10
C GLU A 8 -11.39 9.25 -10.59
N ARG A 9 -10.28 9.55 -11.27
CA ARG A 9 -9.37 8.55 -11.88
C ARG A 9 -7.93 8.63 -11.36
N MET A 10 -7.68 9.53 -10.41
CA MET A 10 -6.34 9.88 -9.96
C MET A 10 -6.26 9.77 -8.44
N VAL A 11 -5.18 9.17 -7.96
CA VAL A 11 -4.92 9.02 -6.53
C VAL A 11 -3.56 9.58 -6.17
N LEU A 12 -3.37 9.84 -4.88
CA LEU A 12 -2.10 10.23 -4.29
C LEU A 12 -1.44 9.00 -3.67
N VAL A 13 -0.19 8.76 -4.04
CA VAL A 13 0.61 7.62 -3.55
C VAL A 13 1.83 8.15 -2.82
N SER A 14 2.08 7.62 -1.63
CA SER A 14 3.30 7.86 -0.86
C SER A 14 4.04 6.54 -0.62
N ASP A 15 5.36 6.59 -0.68
CA ASP A 15 6.26 5.50 -0.27
C ASP A 15 7.06 5.84 0.99
N GLY A 16 6.91 7.06 1.53
CA GLY A 16 7.62 7.51 2.72
C GLY A 16 9.12 7.77 2.51
N ASP A 17 9.59 7.80 1.27
CA ASP A 17 10.99 8.09 0.92
C ASP A 17 11.07 9.05 -0.28
N ARG A 18 10.99 8.52 -1.50
CA ARG A 18 11.04 9.31 -2.74
C ARG A 18 9.79 10.16 -2.95
N HIS A 19 8.66 9.66 -2.45
CA HIS A 19 7.38 10.34 -2.50
C HIS A 19 6.83 10.41 -1.06
N PRO A 20 7.28 11.41 -0.27
CA PRO A 20 6.80 11.59 1.10
C PRO A 20 5.34 12.06 1.12
N LEU A 21 4.69 11.96 2.28
CA LEU A 21 3.30 12.37 2.49
C LEU A 21 3.07 13.87 2.22
N SER A 22 4.10 14.69 2.41
CA SER A 22 4.06 16.13 2.08
C SER A 22 4.10 16.41 0.57
N LYS A 23 4.62 15.47 -0.23
CA LYS A 23 4.71 15.58 -1.70
C LYS A 23 4.39 14.24 -2.35
N PRO A 24 3.15 13.75 -2.21
CA PRO A 24 2.77 12.45 -2.71
C PRO A 24 2.73 12.46 -4.24
N LYS A 25 2.99 11.30 -4.85
CA LYS A 25 2.93 11.13 -6.29
C LYS A 25 1.48 11.01 -6.75
N ARG A 26 1.06 11.87 -7.66
CA ARG A 26 -0.21 11.71 -8.36
C ARG A 26 -0.10 10.57 -9.39
N LYS A 27 -0.96 9.56 -9.28
CA LYS A 27 -0.95 8.38 -10.17
C LYS A 27 -2.36 8.07 -10.68
N ASN A 28 -2.46 7.70 -11.95
CA ASN A 28 -3.73 7.26 -12.53
C ASN A 28 -4.05 5.83 -12.09
N LEU A 29 -5.30 5.58 -11.70
CA LEU A 29 -5.79 4.26 -11.27
C LEU A 29 -5.49 3.17 -12.29
N LYS A 30 -5.53 3.46 -13.61
CA LYS A 30 -5.27 2.49 -14.68
C LYS A 30 -3.82 1.96 -14.71
N HIS A 31 -2.90 2.60 -13.99
CA HIS A 31 -1.49 2.22 -13.90
C HIS A 31 -1.11 1.67 -12.52
N LEU A 32 -2.11 1.35 -11.70
CA LEU A 32 -1.93 0.73 -10.39
C LEU A 32 -2.37 -0.72 -10.44
N TRP A 33 -1.52 -1.58 -9.88
CA TRP A 33 -1.93 -2.91 -9.46
C TRP A 33 -2.39 -2.78 -8.01
N LEU A 34 -3.68 -3.01 -7.78
CA LEU A 34 -4.27 -2.88 -6.46
C LEU A 34 -4.20 -4.22 -5.73
N HIS A 35 -3.76 -4.18 -4.48
CA HIS A 35 -3.80 -5.32 -3.57
C HIS A 35 -4.99 -5.15 -2.61
N ALA A 36 -5.50 -6.27 -2.08
CA ALA A 36 -6.61 -6.25 -1.12
C ALA A 36 -6.19 -5.76 0.29
N GLU A 37 -4.89 -5.56 0.51
CA GLU A 37 -4.35 -5.05 1.77
C GLU A 37 -4.70 -3.57 1.96
N VAL A 38 -5.28 -3.27 3.11
CA VAL A 38 -5.56 -1.90 3.54
C VAL A 38 -5.13 -1.75 4.98
N ASP A 39 -4.18 -0.84 5.23
CA ASP A 39 -3.88 -0.44 6.59
C ASP A 39 -5.01 0.41 7.16
N ARG A 40 -5.79 -0.19 8.06
CA ARG A 40 -6.97 0.47 8.65
C ARG A 40 -6.60 1.57 9.64
N ASP A 41 -5.48 1.43 10.35
CA ASP A 41 -5.05 2.43 11.35
C ASP A 41 -4.59 3.70 10.64
N LEU A 42 -3.59 3.56 9.76
CA LEU A 42 -3.08 4.65 8.94
C LEU A 42 -4.18 5.26 8.07
N GLY A 43 -5.05 4.42 7.48
CA GLY A 43 -6.19 4.87 6.70
C GLY A 43 -7.14 5.76 7.51
N GLN A 44 -7.52 5.36 8.72
CA GLN A 44 -8.39 6.15 9.59
C GLN A 44 -7.72 7.46 10.03
N ARG A 45 -6.43 7.41 10.38
CA ARG A 45 -5.66 8.61 10.77
C ARG A 45 -5.59 9.61 9.64
N LEU A 46 -5.28 9.16 8.43
CA LEU A 46 -5.30 9.99 7.22
C LEU A 46 -6.68 10.61 6.98
N MET A 47 -7.76 9.83 7.13
CA MET A 47 -9.14 10.34 6.97
C MET A 47 -9.51 11.39 8.03
N ARG A 48 -8.96 11.29 9.24
CA ARG A 48 -9.19 12.23 10.35
C ARG A 48 -8.25 13.45 10.31
N GLY A 49 -7.30 13.49 9.38
CA GLY A 49 -6.27 14.53 9.33
C GLY A 49 -5.26 14.43 10.49
N GLU A 50 -5.16 13.26 11.12
CA GLU A 50 -4.18 13.01 12.16
C GLU A 50 -2.78 12.87 11.55
N PRO A 51 -1.72 13.28 12.28
CA PRO A 51 -0.36 13.23 11.76
C PRO A 51 0.05 11.78 11.48
N VAL A 52 0.48 11.52 10.25
CA VAL A 52 1.11 10.28 9.81
C VAL A 52 2.50 10.64 9.28
N SER A 53 3.52 9.90 9.73
CA SER A 53 4.89 10.14 9.30
C SER A 53 5.30 9.27 8.12
N ASP A 54 6.25 9.77 7.34
CA ASP A 54 6.87 9.03 6.24
C ASP A 54 7.50 7.71 6.71
N ARG A 55 8.06 7.70 7.93
CA ARG A 55 8.61 6.50 8.56
C ARG A 55 7.55 5.42 8.78
N GLU A 56 6.36 5.78 9.24
CA GLU A 56 5.27 4.82 9.45
C GLU A 56 4.81 4.21 8.12
N ILE A 57 4.66 5.04 7.08
CA ILE A 57 4.29 4.58 5.73
C ILE A 57 5.31 3.58 5.21
N ARG A 58 6.60 3.92 5.29
CA ARG A 58 7.69 3.05 4.85
C ARG A 58 7.72 1.73 5.62
N ALA A 59 7.68 1.80 6.94
CA ALA A 59 7.69 0.62 7.80
C ALA A 59 6.52 -0.32 7.48
N ARG A 60 5.33 0.22 7.21
CA ARG A 60 4.17 -0.60 6.86
C ARG A 60 4.30 -1.27 5.50
N ILE A 61 4.82 -0.55 4.50
CA ILE A 61 5.09 -1.12 3.17
C ILE A 61 6.12 -2.24 3.26
N GLU A 62 7.21 -2.03 4.01
CA GLU A 62 8.25 -3.04 4.24
C GLU A 62 7.70 -4.27 4.97
N ALA A 63 6.89 -4.07 6.01
CA ALA A 63 6.21 -5.16 6.72
C ALA A 63 5.32 -5.98 5.78
N TRP A 64 4.46 -5.32 5.00
CA TRP A 64 3.57 -6.00 4.06
C TRP A 64 4.33 -6.79 2.99
N LEU A 65 5.42 -6.24 2.45
CA LEU A 65 6.26 -6.96 1.48
C LEU A 65 6.91 -8.20 2.09
N ALA A 66 7.34 -8.14 3.35
CA ALA A 66 7.88 -9.30 4.06
C ALA A 66 6.79 -10.36 4.33
N GLU A 67 5.58 -9.93 4.70
CA GLU A 67 4.41 -10.81 4.88
C GLU A 67 4.06 -11.53 3.57
N GLU A 68 3.94 -10.81 2.45
CA GLU A 68 3.70 -11.36 1.11
C GLU A 68 4.78 -12.36 0.68
N ALA A 69 6.07 -12.04 0.90
CA ALA A 69 7.16 -12.94 0.57
C ALA A 69 7.05 -14.28 1.31
N SER A 70 6.73 -14.23 2.61
CA SER A 70 6.52 -15.44 3.43
C SER A 70 5.21 -16.19 3.11
N ALA A 71 4.22 -15.51 2.54
CA ALA A 71 2.96 -16.12 2.09
C ALA A 71 3.12 -16.86 0.76
N GLY A 72 3.98 -16.36 -0.14
CA GLY A 72 4.30 -16.97 -1.43
C GLY A 72 4.99 -18.33 -1.34
N GLU A 73 5.65 -18.65 -0.21
CA GLU A 73 6.26 -19.96 0.03
C GLU A 73 5.24 -21.07 0.36
N ARG A 74 3.93 -20.76 0.45
CA ARG A 74 2.86 -21.72 0.76
C ARG A 74 2.01 -22.18 -0.44
N SER A 75 2.40 -21.87 -1.67
CA SER A 75 1.67 -22.28 -2.89
C SER A 75 2.72 -22.63 -3.97
N GLU A 76 2.98 -23.86 -4.45
CA GLU A 76 2.15 -24.98 -4.95
C GLU A 76 3.08 -26.21 -5.26
N PRO A 77 2.59 -27.43 -5.62
CA PRO A 77 1.21 -27.81 -5.90
C PRO A 77 0.67 -29.02 -5.10
N ALA A 78 -0.66 -29.04 -4.99
CA ALA A 78 -1.39 -30.29 -4.87
C ALA A 78 -1.07 -31.16 -6.10
N GLY A 79 -0.29 -32.22 -5.87
CA GLY A 79 -0.21 -33.35 -6.78
C GLY A 79 -1.60 -33.96 -6.91
N VAL A 80 -2.23 -33.70 -8.03
CA VAL A 80 -3.41 -34.43 -8.51
C VAL A 80 -3.06 -35.91 -8.56
N ALA A 81 -3.88 -36.71 -7.88
CA ALA A 81 -3.89 -38.15 -8.02
C ALA A 81 -4.50 -38.52 -9.39
N GLU A 82 -3.80 -39.35 -10.14
CA GLU A 82 -4.38 -40.30 -11.10
C GLU A 82 -3.74 -41.68 -10.87
#